data_AF-A0A0F3QD57-F1
#
_entry.id   AF-A0A0F3QD57-F1
#
_cell.length_a   1.000
_cell.length_b   1.000
_cell.length_c   1.000
_cell.angle_alpha   90.00
_cell.angle_beta   90.00
_cell.angle_gamma   90.00
#
_symmetry.space_group_name_H-M   'P 1'
#
loop_
_entity.id
_entity.type
_entity.pdbx_description
1 polymer ?
#
loop_
_entity_poly.entity_id
_entity_poly.type
_entity_poly.pdbx_seq_one_letter_code
_entity_poly.pdbx_strand_id
1 'polypeptide(L)'
;MKKKLTNEEVDRLKNIMEAQEANIIKEESVSLENTYDSEVVATMLSIINEYMQPYAREFKENAIKGRYYLDAGHKLFNQGDYQTAMFAYKKAFECGNVKYESGKTHFELNFDVEPFLAIGSVFEIEEQYDKAMAFYNKAIKQKDNFQISESTTVMFENQLDYYNKSLAKAYCYKALLLEKLKAIDEALQNLDEAIKYNKFSCIAYWEKANILKEAGQFDKAIAVYDELMTHKGNMSDNDRVVTETYHYKAQLLKIMSKNEEAIVNFDKFITSDKGYLTPKKISLKDAYWEKAEALINLNKIGEANYCKALALYHSEETNDHEKAIAFFDEALKDANEADNIALYNFHKGCSLVKLQQEFDANECFNNAEANAKHQNIQIFLQAFTQFNSQIIERQFSEINIDDLLTKRESFIQDFTRRVLLKLNKPASDNYIDKELEFMTKQLGELNSSLSSEINETNQTTTSDLTEFVPPMGEDTNMQDHHDIN
;
A
#
# COMPACT_ATOMS: atom_id res chain seq x y z
N MET A 1 16.96 0.96 13.99
CA MET A 1 17.77 0.67 15.19
C MET A 1 17.54 1.79 16.19
N LYS A 2 16.94 1.52 17.36
CA LYS A 2 16.68 2.53 18.42
C LYS A 2 18.00 2.75 19.20
N LYS A 3 18.63 3.93 19.10
CA LYS A 3 19.74 4.33 19.98
C LYS A 3 19.23 4.33 21.43
N LYS A 4 19.97 3.74 22.35
CA LYS A 4 19.65 3.79 23.78
C LYS A 4 20.12 5.15 24.32
N LEU A 5 19.21 5.92 24.91
CA LEU A 5 19.54 7.20 25.53
C LEU A 5 20.56 7.01 26.65
N THR A 6 21.49 7.96 26.75
CA THR A 6 22.40 8.09 27.88
C THR A 6 21.63 8.56 29.12
N ASN A 7 22.15 8.26 30.32
CA ASN A 7 21.52 8.72 31.56
C ASN A 7 21.43 10.26 31.62
N GLU A 8 22.41 10.97 31.04
CA GLU A 8 22.39 12.43 30.97
C GLU A 8 21.28 12.96 30.06
N GLU A 9 21.08 12.37 28.88
CA GLU A 9 19.95 12.72 27.99
C GLU A 9 18.60 12.44 28.67
N VAL A 10 18.49 11.32 29.40
CA VAL A 10 17.29 10.98 30.19
C VAL A 10 17.01 12.03 31.25
N ASP A 11 18.01 12.45 32.01
CA ASP A 11 17.85 13.43 33.10
C ASP A 11 17.52 14.83 32.55
N ARG A 12 18.14 15.25 31.44
CA ARG A 12 17.79 16.51 30.75
C ARG A 12 16.34 16.52 30.27
N LEU A 13 15.89 15.41 29.67
CA LEU A 13 14.51 15.25 29.20
C LEU A 13 13.49 15.30 30.35
N LYS A 14 13.79 14.66 31.49
CA LYS A 14 12.96 14.77 32.71
C LYS A 14 12.89 16.21 33.22
N ASN A 15 14.01 16.93 33.24
CA ASN A 15 14.03 18.33 33.66
C ASN A 15 13.20 19.24 32.73
N ILE A 16 13.12 18.93 31.44
CA ILE A 16 12.23 19.62 30.50
C ILE A 16 10.77 19.35 30.82
N MET A 17 10.42 18.11 31.17
CA MET A 17 9.07 17.79 31.64
C MET A 17 8.69 18.55 32.92
N GLU A 18 9.67 18.92 33.75
CA GLU A 18 9.44 19.51 35.07
C GLU A 18 9.47 21.05 35.11
N ALA A 19 10.31 21.78 34.36
CA ALA A 19 10.31 23.26 34.44
C ALA A 19 11.10 24.08 33.38
N GLN A 20 11.82 23.49 32.41
CA GLN A 20 12.83 24.26 31.63
C GLN A 20 12.49 24.62 30.17
N GLU A 21 11.28 24.29 29.68
CA GLU A 21 10.88 24.49 28.28
C GLU A 21 11.05 25.93 27.75
N ALA A 22 10.73 26.92 28.58
CA ALA A 22 10.68 28.32 28.14
C ALA A 22 12.06 28.89 27.76
N ASN A 23 13.16 28.36 28.30
CA ASN A 23 14.51 28.83 27.99
C ASN A 23 15.02 28.25 26.68
N ILE A 24 14.86 26.94 26.45
CA ILE A 24 15.22 26.25 25.20
C ILE A 24 14.46 26.86 24.01
N ILE A 25 13.16 27.08 24.20
CA ILE A 25 12.31 27.69 23.18
C ILE A 25 12.73 29.14 22.90
N LYS A 26 13.09 29.92 23.93
CA LYS A 26 13.58 31.28 23.76
C LYS A 26 14.87 31.30 22.94
N GLU A 27 15.86 30.49 23.29
CA GLU A 27 17.13 30.37 22.57
C GLU A 27 16.92 30.05 21.08
N GLU A 28 16.01 29.14 20.75
CA GLU A 28 15.76 28.72 19.36
C GLU A 28 14.75 29.61 18.60
N SER A 29 13.94 30.40 19.31
CA SER A 29 13.04 31.42 18.73
C SER A 29 13.72 32.75 18.44
N VAL A 30 14.93 32.96 18.97
CA VAL A 30 15.74 34.15 18.71
C VAL A 30 16.45 33.98 17.36
N SER A 31 15.78 34.47 16.31
CA SER A 31 16.31 34.89 15.00
C SER A 31 17.32 33.96 14.31
N LEU A 32 16.88 33.33 13.21
CA LEU A 32 17.71 32.67 12.19
C LEU A 32 18.91 33.51 11.71
N GLU A 33 18.83 34.83 11.83
CA GLU A 33 19.85 35.79 11.37
C GLU A 33 21.12 35.81 12.23
N ASN A 34 21.06 35.37 13.49
CA ASN A 34 22.21 35.50 14.41
C ASN A 34 23.11 34.25 14.46
N THR A 35 22.71 33.13 13.87
CA THR A 35 23.46 31.86 13.92
C THR A 35 24.07 31.44 12.58
N TYR A 36 23.58 31.97 11.46
CA TYR A 36 24.05 31.60 10.12
C TYR A 36 24.56 32.84 9.37
N ASP A 37 25.63 32.66 8.60
CA ASP A 37 26.20 33.70 7.75
C ASP A 37 25.14 34.25 6.77
N SER A 38 25.14 35.56 6.52
CA SER A 38 24.23 36.23 5.59
C SER A 38 24.27 35.63 4.19
N GLU A 39 25.41 35.10 3.74
CA GLU A 39 25.55 34.43 2.43
C GLU A 39 24.83 33.07 2.42
N VAL A 40 24.96 32.28 3.50
CA VAL A 40 24.29 30.98 3.67
C VAL A 40 22.77 31.16 3.70
N VAL A 41 22.29 32.16 4.43
CA VAL A 41 20.86 32.50 4.48
C VAL A 41 20.35 32.90 3.08
N ALA A 42 21.12 33.67 2.32
CA ALA A 42 20.76 34.04 0.96
C ALA A 42 20.68 32.82 0.02
N THR A 43 21.61 31.87 0.15
CA THR A 43 21.59 30.62 -0.61
C THR A 43 20.36 29.77 -0.25
N MET A 44 20.07 29.57 1.03
CA MET A 44 18.88 28.82 1.48
C MET A 44 17.59 29.47 0.97
N LEU A 45 17.48 30.80 1.04
CA LEU A 45 16.34 31.53 0.49
C LEU A 45 16.21 31.39 -1.02
N SER A 46 17.33 31.38 -1.75
CA SER A 46 17.32 31.14 -3.20
C SER A 46 16.78 29.75 -3.53
N ILE A 47 17.28 28.72 -2.86
CA ILE A 47 16.86 27.32 -3.03
C ILE A 47 15.36 27.17 -2.71
N ILE A 48 14.91 27.74 -1.58
CA ILE A 48 13.50 27.69 -1.20
C ILE A 48 12.63 28.44 -2.22
N ASN A 49 13.07 29.62 -2.68
CA ASN A 49 12.33 30.38 -3.69
C ASN A 49 12.23 29.63 -5.02
N GLU A 50 13.26 28.88 -5.42
CA GLU A 50 13.21 27.97 -6.56
C GLU A 50 12.13 26.89 -6.38
N TYR A 51 12.10 26.24 -5.20
CA TYR A 51 11.04 25.27 -4.88
C TYR A 51 9.64 25.88 -4.83
N MET A 52 9.53 27.17 -4.48
CA MET A 52 8.28 27.91 -4.48
C MET A 52 7.87 28.44 -5.87
N GLN A 53 8.72 28.42 -6.90
CA GLN A 53 8.40 28.96 -8.24
C GLN A 53 7.08 28.45 -8.84
N PRO A 54 6.74 27.14 -8.76
CA PRO A 54 5.45 26.64 -9.25
C PRO A 54 4.24 27.29 -8.56
N TYR A 55 4.45 27.81 -7.35
CA TYR A 55 3.45 28.35 -6.44
C TYR A 55 3.46 29.89 -6.36
N ALA A 56 4.35 30.56 -7.11
CA ALA A 56 4.69 31.96 -6.91
C ALA A 56 3.68 33.01 -7.41
N ARG A 57 2.61 32.61 -8.12
CA ARG A 57 1.68 33.56 -8.77
C ARG A 57 0.68 34.25 -7.84
N GLU A 58 0.56 33.84 -6.58
CA GLU A 58 -0.51 34.29 -5.66
C GLU A 58 -0.01 34.94 -4.35
N PHE A 59 1.21 35.48 -4.32
CA PHE A 59 1.76 36.14 -3.12
C PHE A 59 1.05 37.47 -2.81
N LYS A 60 0.04 37.45 -1.95
CA LYS A 60 -0.50 38.68 -1.33
C LYS A 60 -0.67 38.63 0.19
N GLU A 61 -0.62 37.46 0.83
CA GLU A 61 -0.86 37.32 2.28
C GLU A 61 0.26 36.51 2.98
N ASN A 62 0.67 36.95 4.18
CA ASN A 62 1.74 36.30 4.96
C ASN A 62 1.40 34.85 5.38
N ALA A 63 0.12 34.55 5.65
CA ALA A 63 -0.32 33.20 6.01
C ALA A 63 -0.08 32.19 4.86
N ILE A 64 -0.35 32.61 3.62
CA ILE A 64 -0.11 31.81 2.41
C ILE A 64 1.40 31.53 2.27
N LYS A 65 2.23 32.55 2.53
CA LYS A 65 3.69 32.41 2.51
C LYS A 65 4.20 31.39 3.55
N GLY A 66 3.62 31.40 4.75
CA GLY A 66 3.96 30.44 5.81
C GLY A 66 3.71 28.98 5.41
N ARG A 67 2.56 28.70 4.78
CA ARG A 67 2.24 27.35 4.29
C ARG A 67 3.24 26.86 3.23
N TYR A 68 3.65 27.72 2.30
CA TYR A 68 4.63 27.33 1.29
C TYR A 68 6.02 27.04 1.87
N TYR A 69 6.44 27.79 2.88
CA TYR A 69 7.66 27.45 3.61
C TYR A 69 7.56 26.09 4.30
N LEU A 70 6.40 25.74 4.85
CA LEU A 70 6.16 24.43 5.44
C LEU A 70 6.23 23.31 4.39
N ASP A 71 5.58 23.48 3.25
CA ASP A 71 5.59 22.51 2.14
C ASP A 71 7.01 22.32 1.57
N ALA A 72 7.75 23.42 1.37
CA ALA A 72 9.15 23.38 0.94
C ALA A 72 10.02 22.64 1.98
N GLY A 73 9.82 22.93 3.27
CA GLY A 73 10.50 22.23 4.36
C GLY A 73 10.22 20.73 4.36
N HIS A 74 8.97 20.30 4.19
CA HIS A 74 8.60 18.88 4.11
C HIS A 74 9.27 18.18 2.94
N LYS A 75 9.34 18.83 1.78
CA LYS A 75 10.02 18.30 0.60
C LYS A 75 11.52 18.12 0.84
N LEU A 76 12.19 19.14 1.38
CA LEU A 76 13.61 19.11 1.72
C LEU A 76 13.92 18.05 2.78
N PHE A 77 13.07 17.94 3.80
CA PHE A 77 13.19 16.93 4.85
C PHE A 77 13.15 15.50 4.28
N ASN A 78 12.23 15.23 3.36
CA ASN A 78 12.13 13.93 2.68
C ASN A 78 13.34 13.62 1.79
N GLN A 79 14.07 14.66 1.34
CA GLN A 79 15.33 14.53 0.59
C GLN A 79 16.56 14.38 1.49
N GLY A 80 16.39 14.51 2.81
CA GLY A 80 17.48 14.45 3.80
C GLY A 80 18.21 15.78 4.02
N ASP A 81 17.78 16.88 3.40
CA ASP A 81 18.33 18.21 3.66
C ASP A 81 17.67 18.84 4.89
N TYR A 82 18.06 18.35 6.06
CA TYR A 82 17.47 18.75 7.33
C TYR A 82 17.78 20.19 7.74
N GLN A 83 18.94 20.72 7.32
CA GLN A 83 19.35 22.09 7.66
C GLN A 83 18.51 23.11 6.88
N THR A 84 18.34 22.94 5.56
CA THR A 84 17.47 23.83 4.78
C THR A 84 16.00 23.62 5.15
N ALA A 85 15.58 22.38 5.48
CA ALA A 85 14.24 22.12 5.99
C ALA A 85 13.96 22.86 7.31
N MET A 86 14.90 22.81 8.27
CA MET A 86 14.82 23.54 9.54
C MET A 86 14.66 25.04 9.30
N PHE A 87 15.46 25.60 8.38
CA PHE A 87 15.35 27.00 8.00
C PHE A 87 13.94 27.34 7.47
N ALA A 88 13.42 26.52 6.55
CA ALA A 88 12.08 26.70 5.99
C ALA A 88 10.99 26.62 7.07
N TYR A 89 11.05 25.64 7.99
CA TYR A 89 10.08 25.52 9.08
C TYR A 89 10.12 26.70 10.05
N LYS A 90 11.31 27.21 10.39
CA LYS A 90 11.45 28.42 11.21
C LYS A 90 10.86 29.65 10.50
N LYS A 91 11.04 29.78 9.18
CA LYS A 91 10.36 30.83 8.37
C LYS A 91 8.85 30.66 8.30
N ALA A 92 8.34 29.43 8.22
CA ALA A 92 6.92 29.15 8.29
C ALA A 92 6.33 29.63 9.62
N PHE A 93 7.01 29.34 10.72
CA PHE A 93 6.65 29.82 12.06
C PHE A 93 6.64 31.37 12.15
N GLU A 94 7.69 32.04 11.64
CA GLU A 94 7.76 33.51 11.62
C GLU A 94 6.59 34.15 10.84
N CYS A 95 6.21 33.55 9.71
CA CYS A 95 5.09 34.04 8.90
C CYS A 95 3.73 33.89 9.60
N GLY A 96 3.59 32.85 10.44
CA GLY A 96 2.39 32.64 11.26
C GLY A 96 2.24 33.73 12.32
N ASN A 97 3.30 34.06 13.05
CA ASN A 97 3.28 34.89 14.27
C ASN A 97 2.99 36.41 14.08
N VAL A 98 2.36 36.81 12.97
CA VAL A 98 1.99 38.21 12.71
C VAL A 98 0.56 38.47 13.21
N LYS A 99 0.39 39.30 14.25
CA LYS A 99 -0.94 39.76 14.72
C LYS A 99 -1.59 40.62 13.63
N TYR A 100 -2.80 40.27 13.19
CA TYR A 100 -3.57 41.11 12.28
C TYR A 100 -4.45 42.08 13.08
N GLU A 101 -4.00 43.32 13.26
CA GLU A 101 -4.89 44.41 13.68
C GLU A 101 -5.74 44.86 12.49
N SER A 102 -6.82 44.13 12.16
CA SER A 102 -7.91 44.72 11.36
C SER A 102 -9.28 44.23 11.81
N GLY A 103 -10.08 45.19 12.29
CA GLY A 103 -11.31 44.97 13.04
C GLY A 103 -12.56 44.55 12.25
N LYS A 104 -12.46 43.63 11.30
CA LYS A 104 -13.65 42.96 10.72
C LYS A 104 -13.38 41.49 10.42
N THR A 105 -14.07 40.63 11.17
CA THR A 105 -14.15 39.16 11.02
C THR A 105 -12.81 38.43 11.10
N HIS A 106 -12.45 38.01 12.32
CA HIS A 106 -11.27 37.21 12.63
C HIS A 106 -11.34 35.82 11.98
N PHE A 107 -10.61 35.65 10.89
CA PHE A 107 -10.12 34.35 10.46
C PHE A 107 -8.60 34.41 10.43
N GLU A 108 -7.99 34.52 11.61
CA GLU A 108 -6.54 34.46 11.71
C GLU A 108 -6.10 32.99 11.55
N LEU A 109 -5.54 32.68 10.38
CA LEU A 109 -4.79 31.46 10.08
C LEU A 109 -3.45 31.43 10.86
N ASN A 110 -3.50 31.61 12.18
CA ASN A 110 -2.35 31.75 13.06
C ASN A 110 -2.32 30.68 14.17
N PHE A 111 -2.69 29.44 13.83
CA PHE A 111 -2.74 28.32 14.79
C PHE A 111 -2.11 27.05 14.23
N ASP A 112 -1.06 27.20 13.41
CA ASP A 112 -0.41 26.05 12.83
C ASP A 112 0.48 25.36 13.87
N VAL A 113 0.02 24.19 14.31
CA VAL A 113 0.80 23.28 15.17
C VAL A 113 1.95 22.67 14.36
N GLU A 114 1.81 22.59 13.03
CA GLU A 114 2.71 21.85 12.15
C GLU A 114 4.15 22.39 12.11
N PRO A 115 4.43 23.72 12.08
CA PRO A 115 5.80 24.22 12.16
C PRO A 115 6.54 23.77 13.42
N PHE A 116 5.87 23.75 14.58
CA PHE A 116 6.48 23.24 15.81
C PHE A 116 6.77 21.74 15.72
N LEU A 117 5.87 20.97 15.13
CA LEU A 117 6.06 19.53 14.91
C LEU A 117 7.21 19.24 13.96
N ALA A 118 7.28 20.00 12.87
CA ALA A 118 8.29 19.85 11.85
C ALA A 118 9.68 20.18 12.40
N ILE A 119 9.81 21.27 13.15
CA ILE A 119 11.05 21.62 13.86
C ILE A 119 11.43 20.53 14.87
N GLY A 120 10.48 20.07 15.70
CA GLY A 120 10.72 18.99 16.66
C GLY A 120 11.21 17.70 15.98
N SER A 121 10.66 17.37 14.81
CA SER A 121 11.04 16.18 14.03
C SER A 121 12.46 16.27 13.48
N VAL A 122 12.92 17.47 13.07
CA VAL A 122 14.33 17.66 12.68
C VAL A 122 15.24 17.46 13.88
N PHE A 123 14.92 18.04 15.04
CA PHE A 123 15.70 17.83 16.26
C PHE A 123 15.74 16.36 16.69
N GLU A 124 14.66 15.60 16.51
CA GLU A 124 14.65 14.17 16.78
C GLU A 124 15.62 13.39 15.87
N ILE A 125 15.67 13.72 14.57
CA ILE A 125 16.63 13.12 13.62
C ILE A 125 18.07 13.47 14.00
N GLU A 126 18.32 14.70 14.43
CA GLU A 126 19.61 15.16 14.94
C GLU A 126 19.93 14.62 16.36
N GLU A 127 19.07 13.76 16.91
CA GLU A 127 19.18 13.17 18.25
C GLU A 127 19.20 14.21 19.40
N GLN A 128 18.76 15.44 19.14
CA GLN A 128 18.55 16.51 20.12
C GLN A 128 17.14 16.38 20.74
N TYR A 129 16.94 15.27 21.46
CA TYR A 129 15.62 14.89 21.97
C TYR A 129 15.03 15.88 22.97
N ASP A 130 15.89 16.54 23.74
CA ASP A 130 15.55 17.61 24.69
C ASP A 130 14.86 18.78 23.98
N LYS A 131 15.43 19.21 22.85
CA LYS A 131 14.81 20.23 21.99
C LYS A 131 13.56 19.71 21.30
N ALA A 132 13.58 18.50 20.77
CA ALA A 132 12.42 17.89 20.14
C ALA A 132 11.21 17.87 21.09
N MET A 133 11.42 17.43 22.33
CA MET A 133 10.41 17.42 23.40
C MET A 133 9.84 18.80 23.66
N ALA A 134 10.68 19.83 23.78
CA ALA A 134 10.25 21.21 24.01
C ALA A 134 9.35 21.73 22.87
N PHE A 135 9.69 21.42 21.62
CA PHE A 135 8.88 21.81 20.47
C PHE A 135 7.56 21.05 20.38
N TYR A 136 7.53 19.75 20.72
CA TYR A 136 6.27 19.00 20.81
C TYR A 136 5.36 19.50 21.94
N ASN A 137 5.91 19.84 23.11
CA ASN A 137 5.15 20.46 24.20
C ASN A 137 4.59 21.82 23.80
N LYS A 138 5.37 22.62 23.06
CA LYS A 138 4.90 23.90 22.52
C LYS A 138 3.76 23.72 21.52
N ALA A 139 3.87 22.76 20.62
CA ALA A 139 2.79 22.36 19.72
C ALA A 139 1.51 22.03 20.49
N ILE A 140 1.61 21.17 21.52
CA ILE A 140 0.47 20.76 22.36
C ILE A 140 -0.14 21.97 23.07
N LYS A 141 0.68 22.87 23.60
CA LYS A 141 0.24 24.07 24.32
C LYS A 141 -0.56 25.05 23.45
N GLN A 142 -0.43 24.99 22.12
CA GLN A 142 -1.25 25.83 21.24
C GLN A 142 -2.75 25.59 21.38
N LYS A 143 -3.16 24.45 21.94
CA LYS A 143 -4.57 24.16 22.27
C LYS A 143 -5.19 25.18 23.23
N ASP A 144 -4.39 25.73 24.14
CA ASP A 144 -4.86 26.68 25.16
C ASP A 144 -5.18 28.05 24.54
N ASN A 145 -4.61 28.34 23.37
CA ASN A 145 -4.81 29.58 22.62
C ASN A 145 -5.89 29.46 21.54
N PHE A 146 -6.48 28.27 21.35
CA PHE A 146 -7.47 28.03 20.32
C PHE A 146 -8.85 28.56 20.74
N GLN A 147 -9.29 29.69 20.17
CA GLN A 147 -10.63 30.25 20.36
C GLN A 147 -11.47 30.15 19.09
N ILE A 148 -12.67 29.56 19.19
CA ILE A 148 -13.61 29.41 18.07
C ILE A 148 -14.44 30.70 17.97
N SER A 149 -14.35 31.43 16.85
CA SER A 149 -15.26 32.52 16.52
C SER A 149 -16.41 32.01 15.63
N GLU A 150 -17.65 32.18 16.07
CA GLU A 150 -18.87 31.75 15.39
C GLU A 150 -19.11 32.53 14.09
N SER A 151 -18.55 32.11 12.95
CA SER A 151 -19.04 32.58 11.64
C SER A 151 -18.37 31.83 10.49
N THR A 152 -19.00 30.73 10.02
CA THR A 152 -19.04 30.10 8.67
C THR A 152 -18.84 28.58 8.79
N THR A 153 -19.70 27.72 8.23
CA THR A 153 -19.79 26.34 8.75
C THR A 153 -18.86 25.31 8.08
N VAL A 154 -18.53 25.44 6.78
CA VAL A 154 -17.86 24.35 6.03
C VAL A 154 -16.32 24.48 5.97
N MET A 155 -15.77 25.68 5.79
CA MET A 155 -14.29 25.86 5.80
C MET A 155 -13.69 25.57 7.18
N PHE A 156 -14.44 25.78 8.26
CA PHE A 156 -13.97 25.49 9.62
C PHE A 156 -13.93 24.02 9.93
N GLU A 157 -14.85 23.20 9.42
CA GLU A 157 -14.83 21.76 9.69
C GLU A 157 -13.52 21.13 9.20
N ASN A 158 -13.08 21.49 7.99
CA ASN A 158 -11.81 21.03 7.42
C ASN A 158 -10.59 21.58 8.18
N GLN A 159 -10.65 22.85 8.60
CA GLN A 159 -9.54 23.48 9.33
C GLN A 159 -9.41 22.95 10.76
N LEU A 160 -10.53 22.70 11.44
CA LEU A 160 -10.57 22.08 12.75
C LEU A 160 -10.13 20.62 12.68
N ASP A 161 -10.57 19.88 11.67
CA ASP A 161 -10.09 18.51 11.41
C ASP A 161 -8.56 18.50 11.18
N TYR A 162 -8.04 19.40 10.34
CA TYR A 162 -6.59 19.57 10.13
C TYR A 162 -5.86 19.87 11.45
N TYR A 163 -6.35 20.85 12.21
CA TYR A 163 -5.78 21.24 13.50
C TYR A 163 -5.76 20.07 14.49
N ASN A 164 -6.89 19.37 14.64
CA ASN A 164 -7.01 18.20 15.52
C ASN A 164 -6.07 17.06 15.08
N LYS A 165 -5.93 16.83 13.77
CA LYS A 165 -4.98 15.85 13.22
C LYS A 165 -3.53 16.22 13.55
N SER A 166 -3.13 17.48 13.39
CA SER A 166 -1.80 17.95 13.76
C SER A 166 -1.57 17.86 15.27
N LEU A 167 -2.54 18.25 16.09
CA LEU A 167 -2.45 18.12 17.54
C LEU A 167 -2.32 16.65 17.98
N ALA A 168 -3.05 15.74 17.33
CA ALA A 168 -2.90 14.30 17.55
C ALA A 168 -1.49 13.80 17.20
N LYS A 169 -0.87 14.28 16.11
CA LYS A 169 0.54 13.97 15.79
C LYS A 169 1.48 14.47 16.89
N ALA A 170 1.25 15.65 17.44
CA ALA A 170 2.06 16.22 18.53
C ALA A 170 2.10 15.31 19.76
N TYR A 171 0.93 14.85 20.19
CA TYR A 171 0.83 13.89 21.27
C TYR A 171 1.49 12.54 20.93
N CYS A 172 1.35 12.05 19.69
CA CYS A 172 2.05 10.83 19.25
C CYS A 172 3.57 10.99 19.35
N TYR A 173 4.15 12.05 18.78
CA TYR A 173 5.60 12.25 18.78
C TYR A 173 6.16 12.42 20.20
N LYS A 174 5.44 13.15 21.06
CA LYS A 174 5.78 13.22 22.48
C LYS A 174 5.76 11.84 23.13
N ALA A 175 4.74 11.02 22.89
CA ALA A 175 4.64 9.68 23.42
C ALA A 175 5.82 8.79 22.99
N LEU A 176 6.26 8.89 21.73
CA LEU A 176 7.43 8.16 21.24
C LEU A 176 8.72 8.55 21.96
N LEU A 177 8.93 9.83 22.26
CA LEU A 177 10.07 10.25 23.07
C LEU A 177 9.96 9.74 24.52
N LEU A 178 8.77 9.76 25.11
CA LEU A 178 8.51 9.23 26.45
C LEU A 178 8.74 7.70 26.53
N GLU A 179 8.38 6.96 25.48
CA GLU A 179 8.69 5.54 25.36
C GLU A 179 10.21 5.31 25.35
N LYS A 180 10.99 6.10 24.60
CA LYS A 180 12.47 6.02 24.62
C LYS A 180 13.05 6.29 26.01
N LEU A 181 12.37 7.12 26.80
CA LEU A 181 12.69 7.40 28.20
C LEU A 181 12.22 6.32 29.19
N LYS A 182 11.48 5.31 28.71
CA LYS A 182 10.79 4.29 29.52
C LYS A 182 9.74 4.87 30.46
N ALA A 183 9.23 6.08 30.18
CA ALA A 183 8.08 6.68 30.85
C ALA A 183 6.80 6.13 30.21
N ILE A 184 6.55 4.84 30.42
CA ILE A 184 5.54 4.06 29.70
C ILE A 184 4.12 4.56 29.99
N ASP A 185 3.80 4.87 31.24
CA ASP A 185 2.45 5.31 31.62
C ASP A 185 2.13 6.70 31.02
N GLU A 186 3.09 7.63 31.06
CA GLU A 186 2.96 8.94 30.45
C GLU A 186 2.88 8.85 28.91
N ALA A 187 3.64 7.93 28.29
CA ALA A 187 3.54 7.69 26.85
C ALA A 187 2.14 7.22 26.46
N LEU A 188 1.59 6.24 27.19
CA LEU A 188 0.22 5.73 26.96
C LEU A 188 -0.83 6.83 27.16
N GLN A 189 -0.71 7.67 28.19
CA GLN A 189 -1.61 8.81 28.40
C GLN A 189 -1.56 9.82 27.24
N ASN A 190 -0.37 10.11 26.70
CA ASN A 190 -0.26 10.99 25.55
C ASN A 190 -0.90 10.35 24.29
N LEU A 191 -0.79 9.04 24.10
CA LEU A 191 -1.47 8.35 23.00
C LEU A 191 -2.99 8.34 23.16
N ASP A 192 -3.50 8.26 24.41
CA ASP A 192 -4.93 8.43 24.70
C ASP A 192 -5.41 9.84 24.31
N GLU A 193 -4.63 10.88 24.61
CA GLU A 193 -4.93 12.24 24.15
C GLU A 193 -4.88 12.35 22.62
N ALA A 194 -3.89 11.74 21.96
CA ALA A 194 -3.82 11.72 20.50
C ALA A 194 -5.09 11.12 19.87
N ILE A 195 -5.58 10.01 20.43
CA ILE A 195 -6.81 9.34 19.99
C ILE A 195 -8.05 10.21 20.23
N LYS A 196 -8.12 10.97 21.33
CA LYS A 196 -9.22 11.92 21.57
C LYS A 196 -9.30 13.01 20.51
N TYR A 197 -8.15 13.55 20.09
CA TYR A 197 -8.12 14.57 19.02
C TYR A 197 -8.34 13.97 17.63
N ASN A 198 -7.82 12.78 17.35
CA ASN A 198 -8.08 12.08 16.10
C ASN A 198 -8.37 10.58 16.36
N LYS A 199 -9.67 10.27 16.48
CA LYS A 199 -10.17 8.91 16.74
C LYS A 199 -9.85 7.89 15.64
N PHE A 200 -9.38 8.35 14.47
CA PHE A 200 -8.99 7.52 13.33
C PHE A 200 -7.47 7.52 13.09
N SER A 201 -6.66 8.00 14.04
CA SER A 201 -5.21 8.05 13.89
C SER A 201 -4.58 6.65 13.99
N CYS A 202 -4.42 5.93 12.86
CA CYS A 202 -3.73 4.62 12.81
C CYS A 202 -2.43 4.60 13.61
N ILE A 203 -1.64 5.67 13.48
CA ILE A 203 -0.34 5.79 14.14
C ILE A 203 -0.51 5.79 15.66
N ALA A 204 -1.46 6.53 16.21
CA ALA A 204 -1.69 6.58 17.66
C ALA A 204 -2.06 5.20 18.22
N TYR A 205 -2.99 4.50 17.57
CA TYR A 205 -3.39 3.15 17.99
C TYR A 205 -2.25 2.14 17.81
N TRP A 206 -1.52 2.20 16.70
CA TRP A 206 -0.38 1.33 16.44
C TRP A 206 0.72 1.48 17.48
N GLU A 207 1.11 2.72 17.81
CA GLU A 207 2.14 2.96 18.83
C GLU A 207 1.65 2.59 20.22
N LYS A 208 0.38 2.86 20.56
CA LYS A 208 -0.20 2.45 21.84
C LYS A 208 -0.17 0.94 22.01
N ALA A 209 -0.57 0.20 20.96
CA ALA A 209 -0.51 -1.25 20.95
C ALA A 209 0.94 -1.78 20.98
N ASN A 210 1.89 -1.13 20.31
CA ASN A 210 3.31 -1.50 20.37
C ASN A 210 3.89 -1.34 21.77
N ILE A 211 3.64 -0.21 22.43
CA ILE A 211 4.10 0.03 23.80
C ILE A 211 3.50 -1.00 24.76
N LEU A 212 2.20 -1.29 24.64
CA LEU A 212 1.53 -2.33 25.42
C LEU A 212 2.11 -3.73 25.14
N LYS A 213 2.44 -4.04 23.88
CA LYS A 213 3.11 -5.28 23.47
C LYS A 213 4.51 -5.40 24.08
N GLU A 214 5.32 -4.34 24.02
CA GLU A 214 6.65 -4.31 24.64
C GLU A 214 6.56 -4.47 26.17
N ALA A 215 5.47 -3.99 26.79
CA ALA A 215 5.15 -4.21 28.19
C ALA A 215 4.52 -5.60 28.51
N GLY A 216 4.37 -6.48 27.51
CA GLY A 216 3.79 -7.83 27.66
C GLY A 216 2.26 -7.85 27.84
N GLN A 217 1.57 -6.71 27.66
CA GLN A 217 0.13 -6.57 27.84
C GLN A 217 -0.62 -6.83 26.52
N PHE A 218 -0.44 -8.03 25.95
CA PHE A 218 -0.91 -8.36 24.61
C PHE A 218 -2.43 -8.23 24.43
N ASP A 219 -3.24 -8.66 25.41
CA ASP A 219 -4.70 -8.56 25.32
C ASP A 219 -5.18 -7.10 25.27
N LYS A 220 -4.51 -6.19 26.00
CA LYS A 220 -4.82 -4.76 25.92
C LYS A 220 -4.42 -4.17 24.57
N ALA A 221 -3.29 -4.61 24.02
CA ALA A 221 -2.86 -4.18 22.69
C ALA A 221 -3.85 -4.64 21.59
N ILE A 222 -4.41 -5.85 21.69
CA ILE A 222 -5.50 -6.31 20.81
C ILE A 222 -6.75 -5.44 20.99
N ALA A 223 -7.15 -5.14 22.24
CA ALA A 223 -8.32 -4.31 22.52
C ALA A 223 -8.21 -2.90 21.92
N VAL A 224 -6.99 -2.33 21.87
CA VAL A 224 -6.72 -1.04 21.22
C VAL A 224 -7.00 -1.11 19.71
N TYR A 225 -6.58 -2.18 19.02
CA TYR A 225 -6.92 -2.35 17.61
C TYR A 225 -8.41 -2.60 17.37
N ASP A 226 -9.07 -3.33 18.28
CA ASP A 226 -10.51 -3.56 18.21
C ASP A 226 -11.29 -2.25 18.38
N GLU A 227 -10.88 -1.39 19.31
CA GLU A 227 -11.44 -0.05 19.50
C GLU A 227 -11.39 0.77 18.21
N LEU A 228 -10.22 0.84 17.55
CA LEU A 228 -10.07 1.54 16.26
C LEU A 228 -11.06 1.04 15.20
N MET A 229 -11.24 -0.28 15.09
CA MET A 229 -12.16 -0.88 14.12
C MET A 229 -13.64 -0.64 14.45
N THR A 230 -13.99 -0.33 15.71
CA THR A 230 -15.36 0.04 16.08
C THR A 230 -15.74 1.47 15.67
N HIS A 231 -14.76 2.36 15.51
CA HIS A 231 -14.99 3.71 15.03
C HIS A 231 -15.33 3.66 13.53
N LYS A 232 -16.61 3.47 13.21
CA LYS A 232 -17.12 3.66 11.85
C LYS A 232 -17.29 5.14 11.57
N GLY A 233 -16.29 5.77 10.96
CA GLY A 233 -16.39 7.11 10.39
C GLY A 233 -17.08 7.11 9.03
N ASN A 234 -17.79 8.20 8.71
CA ASN A 234 -18.38 8.47 7.39
C ASN A 234 -17.34 8.95 6.34
N MET A 235 -16.04 8.70 6.54
CA MET A 235 -14.99 9.11 5.60
C MET A 235 -14.46 7.92 4.81
N SER A 236 -14.13 8.15 3.53
CA SER A 236 -13.47 7.19 2.63
C SER A 236 -12.16 6.62 3.18
N ASP A 237 -11.48 7.37 4.07
CA ASP A 237 -10.24 6.97 4.73
C ASP A 237 -10.43 5.86 5.78
N ASN A 238 -11.65 5.67 6.27
CA ASN A 238 -11.96 4.71 7.34
C ASN A 238 -11.74 3.25 6.89
N ASP A 239 -12.07 2.92 5.64
CA ASP A 239 -11.87 1.57 5.11
C ASP A 239 -10.38 1.19 5.07
N ARG A 240 -9.51 2.18 4.79
CA ARG A 240 -8.06 1.99 4.75
C ARG A 240 -7.48 1.76 6.14
N VAL A 241 -7.88 2.60 7.09
CA VAL A 241 -7.50 2.48 8.51
C VAL A 241 -7.85 1.08 9.05
N VAL A 242 -9.07 0.62 8.78
CA VAL A 242 -9.53 -0.72 9.17
C VAL A 242 -8.71 -1.82 8.50
N THR A 243 -8.38 -1.66 7.21
CA THR A 243 -7.56 -2.63 6.48
C THR A 243 -6.18 -2.79 7.14
N GLU A 244 -5.44 -1.71 7.34
CA GLU A 244 -4.12 -1.73 7.99
C GLU A 244 -4.18 -2.33 9.40
N THR A 245 -5.25 -2.05 10.14
CA THR A 245 -5.46 -2.54 11.50
C THR A 245 -5.52 -4.07 11.55
N TYR A 246 -6.11 -4.72 10.54
CA TYR A 246 -6.11 -6.18 10.46
C TYR A 246 -4.69 -6.77 10.40
N HIS A 247 -3.78 -6.16 9.64
CA HIS A 247 -2.40 -6.62 9.55
C HIS A 247 -1.68 -6.50 10.90
N TYR A 248 -1.76 -5.34 11.55
CA TYR A 248 -1.10 -5.14 12.85
C TYR A 248 -1.69 -6.04 13.95
N LYS A 249 -3.01 -6.23 13.95
CA LYS A 249 -3.67 -7.19 14.84
C LYS A 249 -3.20 -8.62 14.57
N ALA A 250 -3.08 -9.03 13.31
CA ALA A 250 -2.59 -10.36 12.92
C ALA A 250 -1.16 -10.63 13.42
N GLN A 251 -0.25 -9.66 13.27
CA GLN A 251 1.11 -9.75 13.80
C GLN A 251 1.13 -10.01 15.30
N LEU A 252 0.30 -9.29 16.04
CA LEU A 252 0.19 -9.44 17.49
C LEU A 252 -0.39 -10.80 17.88
N LEU A 253 -1.44 -11.25 17.20
CA LEU A 253 -2.03 -12.58 17.39
C LEU A 253 -1.02 -13.70 17.13
N LYS A 254 -0.17 -13.55 16.09
CA LYS A 254 0.92 -14.49 15.79
C LYS A 254 1.93 -14.57 16.95
N ILE A 255 2.34 -13.42 17.50
CA ILE A 255 3.22 -13.37 18.68
C ILE A 255 2.58 -14.07 19.89
N MET A 256 1.25 -13.94 20.04
CA MET A 256 0.48 -14.64 21.08
C MET A 256 0.24 -16.14 20.79
N SER A 257 0.78 -16.69 19.70
CA SER A 257 0.52 -18.05 19.20
C SER A 257 -0.95 -18.34 18.87
N LYS A 258 -1.79 -17.30 18.68
CA LYS A 258 -3.18 -17.39 18.21
C LYS A 258 -3.19 -17.40 16.67
N ASN A 259 -2.55 -18.41 16.08
CA ASN A 259 -2.25 -18.42 14.65
C ASN A 259 -3.50 -18.50 13.76
N GLU A 260 -4.55 -19.20 14.19
CA GLU A 260 -5.83 -19.28 13.46
C GLU A 260 -6.48 -17.89 13.35
N GLU A 261 -6.53 -17.14 14.46
CA GLU A 261 -7.06 -15.78 14.46
C GLU A 261 -6.17 -14.84 13.64
N ALA A 262 -4.83 -15.03 13.69
CA ALA A 262 -3.90 -14.26 12.88
C ALA A 262 -4.16 -14.45 11.38
N ILE A 263 -4.32 -15.71 10.93
CA ILE A 263 -4.65 -16.05 9.53
C ILE A 263 -5.92 -15.34 9.08
N VAL A 264 -6.99 -15.37 9.89
CA VAL A 264 -8.25 -14.69 9.57
C VAL A 264 -8.04 -13.18 9.39
N ASN A 265 -7.19 -12.55 10.21
CA ASN A 265 -6.91 -11.12 10.09
C ASN A 265 -6.01 -10.82 8.88
N PHE A 266 -5.01 -11.65 8.58
CA PHE A 266 -4.25 -11.53 7.33
C PHE A 266 -5.14 -11.67 6.10
N ASP A 267 -6.10 -12.60 6.10
CA ASP A 267 -7.08 -12.75 5.02
C ASP A 267 -7.95 -11.49 4.87
N LYS A 268 -8.39 -10.88 5.96
CA LYS A 268 -9.13 -9.61 5.89
C LYS A 268 -8.27 -8.47 5.31
N PHE A 269 -6.98 -8.44 5.61
CA PHE A 269 -6.05 -7.47 5.01
C PHE A 269 -5.88 -7.72 3.51
N ILE A 270 -5.53 -8.95 3.12
CA ILE A 270 -5.26 -9.37 1.73
C ILE A 270 -6.47 -9.16 0.82
N THR A 271 -7.67 -9.47 1.33
CA THR A 271 -8.92 -9.41 0.55
C THR A 271 -9.56 -8.03 0.54
N SER A 272 -8.98 -7.06 1.23
CA SER A 272 -9.42 -5.67 1.14
C SER A 272 -9.05 -5.11 -0.23
N ASP A 273 -10.05 -4.65 -0.97
CA ASP A 273 -9.99 -4.19 -2.37
C ASP A 273 -9.06 -2.98 -2.61
N LYS A 274 -8.40 -2.52 -1.55
CA LYS A 274 -7.58 -1.31 -1.44
C LYS A 274 -6.18 -1.62 -0.88
N GLY A 275 -5.69 -2.86 -1.05
CA GLY A 275 -4.43 -3.41 -0.51
C GLY A 275 -3.12 -2.74 -0.97
N TYR A 276 -3.20 -1.62 -1.65
CA TYR A 276 -2.09 -0.71 -1.89
C TYR A 276 -2.59 0.64 -1.46
N LEU A 277 -1.84 1.35 -0.61
CA LEU A 277 -1.81 2.82 -0.46
C LEU A 277 -1.51 3.15 1.02
N THR A 278 -0.27 3.00 1.49
CA THR A 278 0.19 3.68 2.71
C THR A 278 1.61 4.24 2.55
N PRO A 279 2.00 5.30 3.31
CA PRO A 279 3.35 5.88 3.28
C PRO A 279 4.46 4.99 3.86
N LYS A 280 4.11 4.03 4.75
CA LYS A 280 4.97 2.91 5.17
C LYS A 280 4.37 1.64 4.57
N LYS A 281 4.63 1.45 3.29
CA LYS A 281 4.11 0.43 2.37
C LYS A 281 4.18 -0.98 2.98
N ILE A 282 3.14 -1.44 3.70
CA ILE A 282 2.95 -2.86 3.97
C ILE A 282 2.64 -3.49 2.63
N SER A 283 3.56 -4.28 2.09
CA SER A 283 3.36 -4.88 0.77
C SER A 283 2.47 -6.11 0.89
N LEU A 284 1.71 -6.41 -0.16
CA LEU A 284 0.95 -7.65 -0.25
C LEU A 284 1.86 -8.88 -0.10
N LYS A 285 3.11 -8.76 -0.58
CA LYS A 285 4.18 -9.75 -0.39
C LYS A 285 4.45 -10.00 1.10
N ASP A 286 4.64 -8.96 1.91
CA ASP A 286 4.89 -9.11 3.35
C ASP A 286 3.72 -9.81 4.06
N ALA A 287 2.48 -9.40 3.74
CA ALA A 287 1.29 -10.00 4.35
C ALA A 287 1.15 -11.50 4.04
N TYR A 288 1.45 -11.92 2.81
CA TYR A 288 1.45 -13.34 2.46
C TYR A 288 2.56 -14.12 3.15
N TRP A 289 3.76 -13.54 3.29
CA TRP A 289 4.86 -14.17 4.04
C TRP A 289 4.52 -14.34 5.52
N GLU A 290 3.96 -13.31 6.15
CA GLU A 290 3.58 -13.40 7.56
C GLU A 290 2.42 -14.36 7.80
N LYS A 291 1.47 -14.44 6.85
CA LYS A 291 0.42 -15.47 6.85
C LYS A 291 1.02 -16.87 6.72
N ALA A 292 2.02 -17.06 5.85
CA ALA A 292 2.70 -18.34 5.68
C ALA A 292 3.40 -18.78 6.97
N GLU A 293 4.02 -17.86 7.72
CA GLU A 293 4.60 -18.16 9.03
C GLU A 293 3.54 -18.62 10.04
N ALA A 294 2.38 -17.96 10.09
CA ALA A 294 1.27 -18.39 10.94
C ALA A 294 0.76 -19.79 10.56
N LEU A 295 0.70 -20.12 9.27
CA LEU A 295 0.33 -21.45 8.77
C LEU A 295 1.36 -22.52 9.12
N ILE A 296 2.65 -22.20 9.06
CA ILE A 296 3.73 -23.10 9.49
C ILE A 296 3.60 -23.43 10.99
N ASN A 297 3.26 -22.44 11.81
CA ASN A 297 3.03 -22.67 13.25
C ASN A 297 1.84 -23.61 13.52
N LEU A 298 0.92 -23.77 12.56
CA LEU A 298 -0.19 -24.72 12.60
C LEU A 298 0.10 -26.04 11.86
N ASN A 299 1.34 -26.24 11.41
CA ASN A 299 1.76 -27.39 10.60
C ASN A 299 0.98 -27.54 9.28
N LYS A 300 0.45 -26.43 8.74
CA LYS A 300 -0.24 -26.36 7.44
C LYS A 300 0.74 -26.01 6.33
N ILE A 301 1.69 -26.92 6.06
CA ILE A 301 2.85 -26.66 5.19
C ILE A 301 2.45 -26.37 3.74
N GLY A 302 1.51 -27.14 3.17
CA GLY A 302 1.01 -26.90 1.81
C GLY A 302 0.40 -25.51 1.63
N GLU A 303 -0.52 -25.12 2.52
CA GLU A 303 -1.13 -23.77 2.52
C GLU A 303 -0.08 -22.66 2.72
N ALA A 304 0.95 -22.91 3.55
CA ALA A 304 2.03 -21.96 3.76
C ALA A 304 2.89 -21.77 2.50
N ASN A 305 3.25 -22.86 1.82
CA ASN A 305 3.99 -22.79 0.56
C ASN A 305 3.18 -22.09 -0.52
N TYR A 306 1.86 -22.34 -0.58
CA TYR A 306 0.97 -21.58 -1.46
C TYR A 306 0.99 -20.07 -1.16
N CYS A 307 0.95 -19.66 0.11
CA CYS A 307 1.06 -18.25 0.47
C CYS A 307 2.42 -17.64 0.06
N LYS A 308 3.53 -18.38 0.25
CA LYS A 308 4.86 -17.92 -0.22
C LYS A 308 4.91 -17.79 -1.75
N ALA A 309 4.29 -18.70 -2.48
CA ALA A 309 4.18 -18.64 -3.93
C ALA A 309 3.42 -17.38 -4.36
N LEU A 310 2.27 -17.08 -3.74
CA LEU A 310 1.51 -15.86 -4.01
C LEU A 310 2.30 -14.59 -3.69
N ALA A 311 3.08 -14.58 -2.60
CA ALA A 311 3.92 -13.45 -2.24
C ALA A 311 4.92 -13.08 -3.35
N LEU A 312 5.44 -14.10 -4.05
CA LEU A 312 6.38 -13.96 -5.16
C LEU A 312 5.68 -13.71 -6.50
N TYR A 313 4.51 -14.31 -6.71
CA TYR A 313 3.67 -14.05 -7.89
C TYR A 313 3.29 -12.57 -8.01
N HIS A 314 2.98 -11.90 -6.89
CA HIS A 314 2.68 -10.47 -6.87
C HIS A 314 3.91 -9.55 -6.90
N SER A 315 5.12 -10.10 -7.06
CA SER A 315 6.35 -9.33 -7.24
C SER A 315 6.49 -8.83 -8.68
N GLU A 316 7.13 -7.69 -8.87
CA GLU A 316 7.43 -7.13 -10.21
C GLU A 316 8.69 -7.75 -10.84
N GLU A 317 9.44 -8.57 -10.09
CA GLU A 317 10.69 -9.17 -10.54
C GLU A 317 10.46 -10.51 -11.27
N THR A 318 10.98 -10.64 -12.50
CA THR A 318 10.82 -11.87 -13.31
C THR A 318 11.36 -13.12 -12.63
N ASN A 319 12.49 -13.02 -11.93
CA ASN A 319 13.11 -14.11 -11.16
C ASN A 319 12.23 -14.61 -9.99
N ASP A 320 11.28 -13.80 -9.52
CA ASP A 320 10.37 -14.23 -8.46
C ASP A 320 9.29 -15.19 -8.98
N HIS A 321 8.94 -15.17 -10.27
CA HIS A 321 7.97 -16.11 -10.86
C HIS A 321 8.50 -17.54 -10.92
N GLU A 322 9.79 -17.75 -11.21
CA GLU A 322 10.41 -19.09 -11.19
C GLU A 322 10.39 -19.68 -9.77
N LYS A 323 10.71 -18.86 -8.77
CA LYS A 323 10.62 -19.26 -7.35
C LYS A 323 9.17 -19.51 -6.92
N ALA A 324 8.22 -18.71 -7.42
CA ALA A 324 6.80 -18.92 -7.14
C ALA A 324 6.35 -20.30 -7.63
N ILE A 325 6.76 -20.70 -8.84
CA ILE A 325 6.49 -22.03 -9.40
C ILE A 325 7.02 -23.14 -8.48
N ALA A 326 8.26 -23.03 -8.02
CA ALA A 326 8.82 -24.01 -7.09
C ALA A 326 7.99 -24.13 -5.79
N PHE A 327 7.52 -23.01 -5.23
CA PHE A 327 6.63 -23.05 -4.06
C PHE A 327 5.25 -23.63 -4.37
N PHE A 328 4.68 -23.38 -5.56
CA PHE A 328 3.44 -24.04 -5.98
C PHE A 328 3.62 -25.55 -6.10
N ASP A 329 4.74 -26.02 -6.64
CA ASP A 329 5.05 -27.45 -6.73
C ASP A 329 5.16 -28.09 -5.36
N GLU A 330 5.85 -27.45 -4.41
CA GLU A 330 5.89 -27.93 -3.03
C GLU A 330 4.50 -27.90 -2.37
N ALA A 331 3.68 -26.87 -2.62
CA ALA A 331 2.32 -26.80 -2.10
C ALA A 331 1.42 -27.93 -2.62
N LEU A 332 1.59 -28.30 -3.90
CA LEU A 332 0.83 -29.36 -4.56
C LEU A 332 1.15 -30.76 -4.02
N LYS A 333 2.36 -31.00 -3.49
CA LYS A 333 2.71 -32.29 -2.86
C LYS A 333 1.89 -32.60 -1.61
N ASP A 334 1.52 -31.55 -0.88
CA ASP A 334 0.74 -31.63 0.37
C ASP A 334 -0.76 -31.37 0.14
N ALA A 335 -1.17 -31.06 -1.09
CA ALA A 335 -2.54 -30.68 -1.41
C ALA A 335 -3.45 -31.91 -1.53
N ASN A 336 -4.37 -32.05 -0.58
CA ASN A 336 -5.30 -33.18 -0.51
C ASN A 336 -6.74 -32.81 -0.91
N GLU A 337 -7.04 -31.51 -0.90
CA GLU A 337 -8.36 -30.98 -1.23
C GLU A 337 -8.37 -30.55 -2.70
N ALA A 338 -9.34 -31.07 -3.47
CA ALA A 338 -9.43 -30.80 -4.91
C ALA A 338 -9.48 -29.29 -5.24
N ASP A 339 -10.18 -28.49 -4.43
CA ASP A 339 -10.25 -27.04 -4.64
C ASP A 339 -8.90 -26.34 -4.39
N ASN A 340 -8.08 -26.83 -3.45
CA ASN A 340 -6.71 -26.34 -3.26
C ASN A 340 -5.82 -26.74 -4.45
N ILE A 341 -5.93 -27.99 -4.92
CA ILE A 341 -5.21 -28.45 -6.12
C ILE A 341 -5.57 -27.57 -7.32
N ALA A 342 -6.85 -27.26 -7.48
CA ALA A 342 -7.32 -26.41 -8.56
C ALA A 342 -6.72 -25.00 -8.48
N LEU A 343 -6.80 -24.40 -7.29
CA LEU A 343 -6.29 -23.06 -7.01
C LEU A 343 -4.77 -22.94 -7.23
N TYR A 344 -4.01 -23.92 -6.75
CA TYR A 344 -2.55 -23.90 -6.82
C TYR A 344 -2.08 -24.06 -8.26
N ASN A 345 -2.71 -24.95 -9.02
CA ASN A 345 -2.45 -25.11 -10.45
C ASN A 345 -2.81 -23.85 -11.23
N PHE A 346 -3.94 -23.21 -10.94
CA PHE A 346 -4.32 -21.97 -11.62
C PHE A 346 -3.25 -20.88 -11.47
N HIS A 347 -2.82 -20.59 -10.23
CA HIS A 347 -1.80 -19.57 -10.00
C HIS A 347 -0.39 -19.96 -10.47
N LYS A 348 -0.05 -21.25 -10.45
CA LYS A 348 1.16 -21.75 -11.11
C LYS A 348 1.12 -21.47 -12.61
N GLY A 349 -0.01 -21.77 -13.27
CA GLY A 349 -0.25 -21.43 -14.68
C GLY A 349 -0.11 -19.94 -14.96
N CYS A 350 -0.64 -19.08 -14.09
CA CYS A 350 -0.46 -17.63 -14.22
C CYS A 350 1.00 -17.18 -14.12
N SER A 351 1.81 -17.84 -13.27
CA SER A 351 3.25 -17.55 -13.15
C SER A 351 4.02 -18.01 -14.39
N LEU A 352 3.65 -19.15 -14.97
CA LEU A 352 4.20 -19.66 -16.23
C LEU A 352 3.87 -18.76 -17.42
N VAL A 353 2.64 -18.22 -17.48
CA VAL A 353 2.26 -17.19 -18.46
C VAL A 353 3.18 -15.97 -18.37
N LYS A 354 3.52 -15.49 -17.17
CA LYS A 354 4.45 -14.37 -16.98
C LYS A 354 5.88 -14.68 -17.46
N LEU A 355 6.25 -15.96 -17.48
CA LEU A 355 7.52 -16.45 -18.04
C LEU A 355 7.43 -16.83 -19.53
N GLN A 356 6.28 -16.60 -20.18
CA GLN A 356 6.02 -16.98 -21.58
C GLN A 356 6.10 -18.51 -21.83
N GLN A 357 5.90 -19.33 -20.79
CA GLN A 357 5.88 -20.79 -20.85
C GLN A 357 4.44 -21.29 -21.07
N GLU A 358 3.94 -21.08 -22.28
CA GLU A 358 2.50 -21.19 -22.57
C GLU A 358 1.95 -22.61 -22.53
N PHE A 359 2.73 -23.60 -22.99
CA PHE A 359 2.31 -25.01 -22.95
C PHE A 359 2.18 -25.53 -21.52
N ASP A 360 3.20 -25.28 -20.69
CA ASP A 360 3.20 -25.67 -19.28
C ASP A 360 2.10 -24.93 -18.50
N ALA A 361 1.86 -23.67 -18.84
CA ALA A 361 0.74 -22.91 -18.29
C ALA A 361 -0.62 -23.55 -18.62
N ASN A 362 -0.80 -23.99 -19.87
CA ASN A 362 -2.04 -24.64 -20.29
C ASN A 362 -2.26 -25.98 -19.59
N GLU A 363 -1.21 -26.77 -19.39
CA GLU A 363 -1.30 -27.99 -18.58
C GLU A 363 -1.77 -27.68 -17.15
N CYS A 364 -1.23 -26.63 -16.54
CA CYS A 364 -1.68 -26.17 -15.23
C CYS A 364 -3.15 -25.73 -15.24
N PHE A 365 -3.63 -25.01 -16.25
CA PHE A 365 -5.05 -24.63 -16.35
C PHE A 365 -5.97 -25.84 -16.55
N ASN A 366 -5.59 -26.82 -17.37
CA ASN A 366 -6.32 -28.09 -17.51
C ASN A 366 -6.40 -28.85 -16.17
N ASN A 367 -5.29 -28.91 -15.43
CA ASN A 367 -5.26 -29.51 -14.10
C ASN A 367 -6.15 -28.74 -13.10
N ALA A 368 -6.20 -27.41 -13.21
CA ALA A 368 -7.08 -26.59 -12.40
C ALA A 368 -8.56 -26.90 -12.67
N GLU A 369 -8.95 -26.94 -13.95
CA GLU A 369 -10.30 -27.27 -14.39
C GLU A 369 -10.74 -28.67 -13.92
N ALA A 370 -9.87 -29.66 -14.06
CA ALA A 370 -10.18 -31.05 -13.69
C ALA A 370 -10.45 -31.25 -12.18
N ASN A 371 -9.90 -30.37 -11.34
CA ASN A 371 -9.99 -30.49 -9.88
C ASN A 371 -10.98 -29.52 -9.23
N ALA A 372 -11.46 -28.50 -9.95
CA ALA A 372 -12.41 -27.53 -9.42
C ALA A 372 -13.77 -28.18 -9.12
N LYS A 373 -14.20 -28.19 -7.85
CA LYS A 373 -15.50 -28.76 -7.46
C LYS A 373 -16.65 -27.78 -7.58
N HIS A 374 -16.38 -26.49 -7.42
CA HIS A 374 -17.40 -25.46 -7.53
C HIS A 374 -17.84 -25.31 -8.99
N GLN A 375 -19.11 -25.63 -9.28
CA GLN A 375 -19.63 -25.71 -10.65
C GLN A 375 -19.33 -24.46 -11.49
N ASN A 376 -19.59 -23.25 -10.96
CA ASN A 376 -19.34 -22.02 -11.71
C ASN A 376 -17.85 -21.70 -11.91
N ILE A 377 -16.97 -22.18 -11.00
CA ILE A 377 -15.52 -22.04 -11.17
C ILE A 377 -15.07 -23.00 -12.27
N GLN A 378 -15.56 -24.23 -12.25
CA GLN A 378 -15.25 -25.22 -13.28
C GLN A 378 -15.68 -24.74 -14.68
N ILE A 379 -16.89 -24.18 -14.80
CA ILE A 379 -17.39 -23.61 -16.06
C ILE A 379 -16.51 -22.44 -16.52
N PHE A 380 -16.13 -21.54 -15.61
CA PHE A 380 -15.21 -20.44 -15.94
C PHE A 380 -13.86 -20.98 -16.41
N LEU A 381 -13.26 -21.93 -15.67
CA LEU A 381 -11.97 -22.52 -16.00
C LEU A 381 -12.03 -23.23 -17.35
N GLN A 382 -13.10 -23.95 -17.66
CA GLN A 382 -13.30 -24.57 -18.97
C GLN A 382 -13.29 -23.53 -20.10
N ALA A 383 -14.04 -22.44 -19.94
CA ALA A 383 -14.05 -21.35 -20.93
C ALA A 383 -12.67 -20.68 -21.05
N PHE A 384 -11.97 -20.51 -19.93
CA PHE A 384 -10.64 -19.90 -19.88
C PHE A 384 -9.56 -20.81 -20.50
N THR A 385 -9.58 -22.12 -20.24
CA THR A 385 -8.67 -23.10 -20.83
C THR A 385 -8.86 -23.18 -22.35
N GLN A 386 -10.11 -23.13 -22.83
CA GLN A 386 -10.41 -23.05 -24.26
C GLN A 386 -9.82 -21.78 -24.88
N PHE A 387 -10.03 -20.64 -24.23
CA PHE A 387 -9.46 -19.36 -24.67
C PHE A 387 -7.93 -19.39 -24.71
N ASN A 388 -7.30 -19.94 -23.67
CA ASN A 388 -5.85 -20.05 -23.60
C ASN A 388 -5.28 -20.98 -24.68
N SER A 389 -5.95 -22.10 -24.97
CA SER A 389 -5.55 -23.01 -26.05
C SER A 389 -5.62 -22.33 -27.42
N GLN A 390 -6.64 -21.50 -27.65
CA GLN A 390 -6.78 -20.70 -28.88
C GLN A 390 -5.70 -19.63 -29.05
N ILE A 391 -5.20 -19.06 -27.95
CA ILE A 391 -4.04 -18.16 -27.97
C ILE A 391 -2.79 -18.94 -28.40
N ILE A 392 -2.55 -20.11 -27.80
CA ILE A 392 -1.38 -20.96 -28.12
C ILE A 392 -1.38 -21.36 -29.60
N GLU A 393 -2.53 -21.79 -30.14
CA GLU A 393 -2.65 -22.14 -31.57
C GLU A 393 -2.28 -20.97 -32.49
N ARG A 394 -2.65 -19.74 -32.12
CA ARG A 394 -2.38 -18.51 -32.89
C ARG A 394 -0.98 -17.96 -32.70
N GLN A 395 -0.29 -18.33 -31.63
CA GLN A 395 1.09 -17.89 -31.40
C GLN A 395 2.04 -18.38 -32.49
N PHE A 396 1.65 -19.44 -33.22
CA PHE A 396 2.38 -20.00 -34.35
C PHE A 396 1.86 -19.53 -35.72
N SER A 397 0.88 -18.62 -35.75
CA SER A 397 0.37 -17.99 -36.98
C SER A 397 0.84 -16.53 -37.09
N GLU A 398 0.76 -15.93 -38.29
CA GLU A 398 1.13 -14.51 -38.51
C GLU A 398 0.12 -13.51 -37.91
N ILE A 399 -0.77 -13.96 -37.01
CA ILE A 399 -1.85 -13.16 -36.43
C ILE A 399 -1.29 -12.40 -35.21
N ASN A 400 -1.55 -11.09 -35.14
CA ASN A 400 -1.25 -10.32 -33.94
C ASN A 400 -2.19 -10.75 -32.80
N ILE A 401 -1.60 -11.24 -31.70
CA ILE A 401 -2.31 -11.74 -30.50
C ILE A 401 -2.25 -10.79 -29.30
N ASP A 402 -1.67 -9.59 -29.42
CA ASP A 402 -1.41 -8.67 -28.29
C ASP A 402 -2.71 -8.29 -27.54
N ASP A 403 -3.81 -8.09 -28.27
CA ASP A 403 -5.13 -7.83 -27.68
C ASP A 403 -5.65 -9.05 -26.89
N LEU A 404 -5.40 -10.27 -27.39
CA LEU A 404 -5.80 -11.51 -26.71
C LEU A 404 -4.98 -11.73 -25.44
N LEU A 405 -3.67 -11.45 -25.49
CA LEU A 405 -2.80 -11.52 -24.33
C LEU A 405 -3.23 -10.51 -23.25
N THR A 406 -3.59 -9.29 -23.66
CA THR A 406 -4.11 -8.24 -22.77
C THR A 406 -5.44 -8.67 -22.12
N LYS A 407 -6.36 -9.23 -22.91
CA LYS A 407 -7.63 -9.77 -22.40
C LYS A 407 -7.41 -10.93 -21.43
N ARG A 408 -6.49 -11.85 -21.74
CA ARG A 408 -6.12 -12.97 -20.85
C ARG A 408 -5.64 -12.45 -19.51
N GLU A 409 -4.74 -11.47 -19.52
CA GLU A 409 -4.26 -10.85 -18.28
C GLU A 409 -5.41 -10.19 -17.49
N SER A 410 -6.32 -9.49 -18.16
CA SER A 410 -7.52 -8.93 -17.51
C SER A 410 -8.37 -10.00 -16.85
N PHE A 411 -8.64 -11.13 -17.52
CA PHE A 411 -9.42 -12.23 -16.94
C PHE A 411 -8.73 -12.87 -15.74
N ILE A 412 -7.41 -13.07 -15.81
CA ILE A 412 -6.63 -13.60 -14.67
C ILE A 412 -6.74 -12.66 -13.46
N GLN A 413 -6.60 -11.35 -13.68
CA GLN A 413 -6.69 -10.33 -12.62
C GLN A 413 -8.11 -10.29 -12.01
N ASP A 414 -9.15 -10.26 -12.86
CA ASP A 414 -10.54 -10.23 -12.41
C ASP A 414 -10.93 -11.50 -11.66
N PHE A 415 -10.57 -12.69 -12.17
CA PHE A 415 -10.84 -13.96 -11.49
C PHE A 415 -10.15 -14.04 -10.13
N THR A 416 -8.87 -13.65 -10.06
CA THR A 416 -8.14 -13.62 -8.79
C THR A 416 -8.80 -12.68 -7.77
N ARG A 417 -9.11 -11.45 -8.17
CA ARG A 417 -9.62 -10.40 -7.28
C ARG A 417 -11.08 -10.61 -6.87
N ARG A 418 -11.93 -11.01 -7.81
CA ARG A 418 -13.38 -11.05 -7.62
C ARG A 418 -13.87 -12.40 -7.13
N VAL A 419 -13.16 -13.48 -7.45
CA VAL A 419 -13.54 -14.85 -7.10
C VAL A 419 -12.60 -15.38 -6.02
N LEU A 420 -11.33 -15.64 -6.37
CA LEU A 420 -10.45 -16.44 -5.52
C LEU A 420 -10.22 -15.84 -4.13
N LEU A 421 -9.98 -14.53 -4.07
CA LEU A 421 -9.81 -13.81 -2.79
C LEU A 421 -11.11 -13.72 -1.96
N LYS A 422 -12.28 -14.02 -2.53
CA LYS A 422 -13.58 -13.87 -1.84
C LYS A 422 -14.27 -15.19 -1.50
N LEU A 423 -13.71 -16.34 -1.92
CA LEU A 423 -14.32 -17.67 -1.75
C LEU A 423 -14.67 -18.02 -0.30
N ASN A 424 -13.90 -17.54 0.68
CA ASN A 424 -14.12 -17.87 2.09
C ASN A 424 -15.10 -16.94 2.84
N LYS A 425 -15.89 -16.11 2.14
CA LYS A 425 -16.81 -15.16 2.79
C LYS A 425 -18.23 -15.75 2.90
N PRO A 426 -18.83 -15.87 4.09
CA PRO A 426 -20.12 -16.56 4.31
C PRO A 426 -21.37 -15.88 3.70
N ALA A 427 -21.22 -14.77 2.96
CA ALA A 427 -22.31 -14.07 2.27
C ALA A 427 -22.04 -13.90 0.76
N SER A 428 -20.99 -14.54 0.21
CA SER A 428 -20.48 -14.26 -1.13
C SER A 428 -21.00 -15.18 -2.23
N ASP A 429 -21.67 -16.29 -1.93
CA ASP A 429 -22.06 -17.28 -2.94
C ASP A 429 -22.81 -16.65 -4.12
N ASN A 430 -23.87 -15.85 -3.85
CA ASN A 430 -24.64 -15.17 -4.91
C ASN A 430 -23.86 -14.04 -5.62
N TYR A 431 -22.84 -13.45 -4.99
CA TYR A 431 -21.99 -12.44 -5.65
C TYR A 431 -20.93 -13.09 -6.53
N ILE A 432 -20.26 -14.12 -6.02
CA ILE A 432 -19.23 -14.88 -6.73
C ILE A 432 -19.84 -15.56 -7.95
N ASP A 433 -21.00 -16.17 -7.79
CA ASP A 433 -21.72 -16.80 -8.90
C ASP A 433 -22.04 -15.79 -10.01
N LYS A 434 -22.51 -14.58 -9.66
CA LYS A 434 -22.78 -13.53 -10.65
C LYS A 434 -21.52 -13.03 -11.37
N GLU A 435 -20.41 -12.86 -10.65
CA GLU A 435 -19.14 -12.45 -11.27
C GLU A 435 -18.60 -13.57 -12.18
N LEU A 436 -18.71 -14.84 -11.76
CA LEU A 436 -18.34 -15.99 -12.57
C LEU A 436 -19.20 -16.12 -13.83
N GLU A 437 -20.53 -15.97 -13.70
CA GLU A 437 -21.46 -15.96 -14.84
C GLU A 437 -21.11 -14.83 -15.82
N PHE A 438 -20.85 -13.63 -15.30
CA PHE A 438 -20.47 -12.48 -16.12
C PHE A 438 -19.16 -12.72 -16.87
N MET A 439 -18.10 -13.14 -16.20
CA MET A 439 -16.80 -13.41 -16.83
C MET A 439 -16.87 -14.58 -17.81
N THR A 440 -17.59 -15.64 -17.46
CA THR A 440 -17.81 -16.80 -18.33
C THR A 440 -18.52 -16.38 -19.61
N LYS A 441 -19.54 -15.53 -19.52
CA LYS A 441 -20.24 -15.02 -20.70
C LYS A 441 -19.29 -14.24 -21.62
N GLN A 442 -18.45 -13.37 -21.07
CA GLN A 442 -17.46 -12.63 -21.86
C GLN A 442 -16.44 -13.55 -22.54
N LEU A 443 -15.94 -14.56 -21.83
CA LEU A 443 -15.05 -15.58 -22.40
C LEU A 443 -15.76 -16.39 -23.50
N GLY A 444 -17.03 -16.75 -23.32
CA GLY A 444 -17.82 -17.49 -24.31
C GLY A 444 -18.04 -16.71 -25.61
N GLU A 445 -18.36 -15.41 -25.50
CA GLU A 445 -18.47 -14.51 -26.66
C GLU A 445 -17.14 -14.39 -27.40
N LEU A 446 -16.03 -14.27 -26.67
CA LEU A 446 -14.68 -14.19 -27.23
C LEU A 446 -14.27 -15.48 -27.92
N ASN A 447 -14.46 -16.64 -27.28
CA ASN A 447 -14.17 -17.95 -27.85
C ASN A 447 -14.98 -18.22 -29.12
N SER A 448 -16.23 -17.75 -29.17
CA SER A 448 -17.09 -17.88 -30.34
C SER A 448 -16.56 -17.04 -31.51
N SER A 449 -16.21 -15.78 -31.26
CA SER A 449 -15.61 -14.87 -32.27
C SER A 449 -14.32 -15.44 -32.84
N LEU A 450 -13.44 -15.92 -31.96
CA LEU A 450 -12.17 -16.53 -32.35
C LEU A 450 -12.37 -17.81 -33.16
N SER A 451 -13.37 -18.64 -32.82
CA SER A 451 -13.69 -19.85 -33.58
C SER A 451 -14.22 -19.53 -34.97
N SER A 452 -15.01 -18.45 -35.14
CA SER A 452 -15.45 -18.00 -36.46
C SER A 452 -14.30 -17.48 -37.33
N GLU A 453 -13.34 -16.74 -36.75
CA GLU A 453 -12.17 -16.24 -37.48
C GLU A 453 -11.28 -17.37 -38.02
N ILE A 454 -11.11 -18.46 -37.27
CA ILE A 454 -10.39 -19.67 -37.74
C ILE A 454 -11.10 -20.30 -38.93
N ASN A 455 -12.43 -20.40 -38.87
CA ASN A 455 -13.20 -21.00 -39.95
C ASN A 455 -13.14 -20.16 -41.23
N GLU A 456 -13.14 -18.83 -41.13
CA GLU A 456 -12.98 -17.94 -42.29
C GLU A 456 -11.57 -18.00 -42.88
N THR A 457 -10.52 -18.02 -42.06
CA THR A 457 -9.12 -18.16 -42.52
C THR A 457 -8.80 -19.53 -43.12
N ASN A 458 -9.39 -20.60 -42.59
CA ASN A 458 -9.28 -21.94 -43.18
C ASN A 458 -10.06 -22.07 -44.50
N GLN A 459 -11.17 -21.34 -44.66
CA GLN A 459 -11.92 -21.31 -45.92
C GLN A 459 -11.20 -20.55 -47.03
N THR A 460 -10.53 -19.44 -46.72
CA THR A 460 -9.74 -18.67 -47.71
C THR A 460 -8.45 -19.39 -48.12
N THR A 461 -7.75 -20.03 -47.18
CA THR A 461 -6.56 -20.84 -47.51
C THR A 461 -6.89 -22.12 -48.29
N THR A 462 -8.08 -22.71 -48.09
CA THR A 462 -8.53 -23.85 -48.90
C THR A 462 -9.05 -23.46 -50.28
N SER A 463 -9.62 -22.25 -50.47
CA SER A 463 -9.97 -21.77 -51.81
C SER A 463 -8.72 -21.52 -52.67
N ASP A 464 -7.66 -20.97 -52.10
CA ASP A 464 -6.41 -20.67 -52.81
C ASP A 464 -5.63 -21.92 -53.26
N LEU A 465 -5.85 -23.07 -52.61
CA LEU A 465 -5.24 -24.35 -53.01
C LEU A 465 -6.05 -25.09 -54.09
N THR A 466 -7.26 -24.65 -54.43
CA THR A 466 -8.11 -25.29 -55.47
C THR A 466 -7.96 -24.70 -56.87
N GLU A 467 -7.17 -23.65 -57.06
CA GLU A 467 -6.97 -22.99 -58.37
C GLU A 467 -5.68 -23.40 -59.14
N PHE A 468 -4.94 -24.41 -58.70
CA PHE A 468 -3.79 -24.92 -59.47
C PHE A 468 -4.21 -26.02 -60.45
N VAL A 469 -4.82 -25.64 -61.58
CA VAL A 469 -4.91 -26.50 -62.77
C VAL A 469 -3.65 -26.30 -63.61
N PRO A 470 -2.75 -27.28 -63.74
CA PRO A 470 -1.57 -27.11 -64.59
C PRO A 470 -1.99 -27.13 -66.07
N PRO A 471 -1.38 -26.31 -66.94
CA PRO A 471 -1.75 -26.26 -68.34
C PRO A 471 -1.23 -27.51 -69.08
N MET A 472 -2.12 -28.15 -69.85
CA MET A 472 -1.73 -29.12 -70.87
C MET A 472 -0.89 -28.43 -71.95
N GLY A 473 0.26 -29.02 -72.28
CA GLY A 473 1.11 -28.67 -73.41
C GLY A 473 1.80 -29.93 -73.95
N GLU A 474 1.71 -30.11 -75.26
CA GLU A 474 1.92 -31.33 -76.04
C GLU A 474 3.39 -31.80 -76.18
N ASP A 475 3.51 -33.13 -76.30
CA ASP A 475 4.50 -33.97 -77.02
C ASP A 475 5.93 -33.48 -77.32
N THR A 476 6.91 -34.29 -76.89
CA THR A 476 7.97 -34.83 -77.78
C THR A 476 8.61 -36.11 -77.22
N ASN A 477 8.23 -37.23 -77.83
CA ASN A 477 8.99 -38.44 -78.18
C ASN A 477 10.48 -38.60 -77.74
N MET A 478 10.80 -39.70 -77.04
CA MET A 478 11.65 -40.85 -77.48
C MET A 478 12.35 -41.59 -76.32
N GLN A 479 12.12 -42.92 -76.25
CA GLN A 479 13.10 -44.05 -76.16
C GLN A 479 14.30 -43.92 -75.19
N ASP A 480 14.76 -44.92 -74.45
CA ASP A 480 14.63 -46.38 -74.47
C ASP A 480 15.16 -46.94 -73.13
N HIS A 481 14.77 -48.17 -72.82
CA HIS A 481 15.46 -49.19 -72.00
C HIS A 481 16.78 -48.83 -71.27
N HIS A 482 16.84 -49.11 -69.96
CA HIS A 482 17.56 -50.30 -69.48
C HIS A 482 17.36 -50.63 -67.99
N ASP A 483 17.40 -51.93 -67.77
CA ASP A 483 17.27 -52.72 -66.56
C ASP A 483 18.27 -52.43 -65.42
N ILE A 484 17.79 -52.65 -64.19
CA ILE A 484 18.33 -53.58 -63.18
C ILE A 484 19.86 -53.62 -62.99
N ASN A 485 20.33 -53.07 -61.87
CA ASN A 485 20.76 -53.88 -60.72
C ASN A 485 20.75 -53.06 -59.43
#